data_AF-A0A531D3X1-F1
#
_entry.id   AF-A0A531D3X1-F1
#
_cell.length_a   1.000
_cell.length_b   1.000
_cell.length_c   1.000
_cell.angle_alpha   90.00
_cell.angle_beta   90.00
_cell.angle_gamma   90.00
#
_symmetry.space_group_name_H-M   'P 1'
#
loop_
_entity.id
_entity.type
_entity.pdbx_description
1 polymer ?
#
loop_
_entity_poly.entity_id
_entity_poly.type
_entity_poly.pdbx_seq_one_letter_code
_entity_poly.pdbx_strand_id
1 'polypeptide(L)'
;MIIVYGEDGRIEQTISTYPAEHPEFLASLGVRFFKVEEIPRDVHSHYHVAMRKVRGEDRHEPELAKRPACGAKVAVSGRTISLSRIPAGSTVTATLDGVTVPVTDRKIEVDEPGAIKITITPPWPFVEAVHDLEIE
;
A
#
# COMPACT_ATOMS: atom_id res chain seq x y z
N MET A 1 12.49 -7.03 18.84
CA MET A 1 11.33 -7.80 18.31
C MET A 1 11.69 -8.38 16.94
N ILE A 2 10.96 -9.39 16.46
CA ILE A 2 11.14 -9.99 15.12
C ILE A 2 9.97 -9.60 14.22
N ILE A 3 10.28 -9.27 12.97
CA ILE A 3 9.31 -9.14 11.87
C ILE A 3 9.50 -10.33 10.93
N VAL A 4 8.42 -11.05 10.65
CA VAL A 4 8.34 -12.11 9.63
C VAL A 4 7.62 -11.55 8.40
N TYR A 5 8.14 -11.81 7.21
CA TYR A 5 7.63 -11.19 5.98
C TYR A 5 7.68 -12.07 4.73
N GLY A 6 6.70 -11.83 3.86
CA GLY A 6 6.50 -12.51 2.58
C GLY A 6 7.43 -12.03 1.46
N GLU A 7 7.29 -12.62 0.26
CA GLU A 7 8.17 -12.31 -0.89
C GLU A 7 7.97 -10.89 -1.41
N ASP A 8 6.75 -10.39 -1.31
CA ASP A 8 6.35 -9.05 -1.71
C ASP A 8 6.62 -7.99 -0.63
N GLY A 9 7.30 -8.37 0.47
CA GLY A 9 7.59 -7.48 1.59
C GLY A 9 6.38 -7.19 2.49
N ARG A 10 5.27 -7.94 2.36
CA ARG A 10 4.18 -7.88 3.35
C ARG A 10 4.64 -8.42 4.69
N ILE A 11 4.23 -7.73 5.74
CA ILE A 11 4.48 -8.16 7.12
C ILE A 11 3.41 -9.18 7.50
N GLU A 12 3.85 -10.41 7.71
CA GLU A 12 2.97 -11.53 8.04
C GLU A 12 2.77 -11.65 9.55
N GLN A 13 3.84 -11.43 10.32
CA GLN A 13 3.80 -11.56 11.78
C GLN A 13 4.81 -10.65 12.47
N THR A 14 4.45 -10.23 13.70
CA THR A 14 5.36 -9.59 14.65
C THR A 14 5.49 -10.46 15.91
N ILE A 15 6.72 -10.64 16.39
CA ILE A 15 7.02 -11.49 17.54
C ILE A 15 7.83 -10.67 18.54
N SER A 16 7.22 -10.36 19.69
CA SER A 16 7.82 -9.51 20.73
C SER A 16 8.62 -10.29 21.76
N THR A 17 8.32 -11.58 21.96
CA THR A 17 8.96 -12.44 22.97
C THR A 17 9.23 -13.80 22.37
N TYR A 18 10.47 -14.29 22.49
CA TYR A 18 10.87 -15.59 21.95
C TYR A 18 12.11 -16.14 22.67
N PRO A 19 12.26 -17.48 22.79
CA PRO A 19 13.48 -18.11 23.29
C PRO A 19 14.69 -17.77 22.42
N ALA A 20 15.90 -17.76 22.99
CA ALA A 20 17.12 -17.36 22.28
C ALA A 20 17.35 -18.09 20.94
N GLU A 21 16.95 -19.36 20.84
CA GLU A 21 17.09 -20.23 19.65
C GLU A 21 16.00 -20.03 18.58
N HIS A 22 14.94 -19.27 18.88
CA HIS A 22 13.81 -19.09 17.96
C HIS A 22 14.19 -18.49 16.58
N PRO A 23 15.13 -17.54 16.46
CA PRO A 23 15.59 -17.06 15.16
C PRO A 23 16.26 -18.16 14.31
N GLU A 24 17.02 -19.06 14.94
CA GLU A 24 17.70 -20.17 14.26
C GLU A 24 16.69 -21.19 13.75
N PHE A 25 15.65 -21.46 14.57
CA PHE A 25 14.52 -22.27 14.15
C PHE A 25 13.78 -21.68 12.94
N LEU A 26 13.43 -20.38 12.98
CA LEU A 26 12.79 -19.71 11.83
C LEU A 26 13.67 -19.78 10.57
N ALA A 27 14.98 -19.59 10.71
CA ALA A 27 15.93 -19.73 9.61
C ALA A 27 15.95 -21.17 9.07
N SER A 28 15.87 -22.19 9.92
CA SER A 28 15.81 -23.60 9.51
C SER A 28 14.56 -23.95 8.71
N LEU A 29 13.47 -23.19 8.91
CA LEU A 29 12.23 -23.30 8.14
C LEU A 29 12.25 -22.48 6.85
N GLY A 30 13.33 -21.78 6.53
CA GLY A 30 13.42 -20.89 5.36
C GLY A 30 12.56 -19.65 5.48
N VAL A 31 12.10 -19.30 6.68
CA VAL A 31 11.26 -18.12 6.92
C VAL A 31 12.13 -16.87 6.85
N ARG A 32 11.68 -15.85 6.10
CA ARG A 32 12.33 -14.54 6.08
C ARG A 32 11.94 -13.72 7.29
N PHE A 33 12.93 -13.25 8.02
CA PHE A 33 12.71 -12.39 9.17
C PHE A 33 13.87 -11.44 9.39
N PHE A 34 13.63 -10.37 10.15
CA PHE A 34 14.68 -9.50 10.67
C PHE A 34 14.31 -8.95 12.04
N LYS A 35 15.32 -8.50 12.78
CA LYS A 35 15.14 -7.92 14.11
C LYS A 35 15.01 -6.41 14.01
N VAL A 36 14.09 -5.86 14.79
CA VAL A 36 13.92 -4.41 14.99
C VAL A 36 13.87 -4.12 16.48
N GLU A 37 14.29 -2.92 16.88
CA GLU A 37 14.21 -2.47 18.26
C GLU A 37 12.76 -2.20 18.66
N GLU A 38 12.04 -1.44 17.81
CA GLU A 38 10.66 -1.02 18.05
C GLU A 38 9.76 -1.31 16.83
N ILE A 39 8.50 -1.63 17.09
CA ILE A 39 7.47 -1.92 16.09
C ILE A 39 6.36 -0.88 16.25
N PRO A 40 6.06 -0.07 15.22
CA PRO A 40 4.94 0.86 15.23
C PRO A 40 3.59 0.16 15.45
N ARG A 41 2.63 0.85 16.08
CA ARG A 41 1.29 0.26 16.36
C ARG A 41 0.51 -0.14 15.10
N ASP A 42 0.79 0.51 13.97
CA ASP A 42 0.10 0.40 12.69
C ASP A 42 0.96 -0.30 11.63
N VAL A 43 1.94 -1.10 12.07
CA VAL A 43 2.96 -1.68 11.20
C VAL A 43 2.37 -2.48 10.03
N HIS A 44 1.30 -3.24 10.23
CA HIS A 44 0.69 -4.05 9.18
C HIS A 44 -0.09 -3.22 8.14
N SER A 45 -0.57 -2.03 8.51
CA SER A 45 -1.38 -1.18 7.61
C SER A 45 -0.56 -0.09 6.93
N HIS A 46 0.52 0.40 7.54
CA HIS A 46 1.27 1.56 7.03
C HIS A 46 2.73 1.27 6.70
N TYR A 47 3.22 0.05 6.94
CA TYR A 47 4.60 -0.31 6.65
C TYR A 47 4.70 -1.57 5.80
N HIS A 48 5.86 -1.73 5.16
CA HIS A 48 6.28 -2.91 4.41
C HIS A 48 7.77 -3.14 4.64
N VAL A 49 8.25 -4.31 4.27
CA VAL A 49 9.68 -4.63 4.29
C VAL A 49 10.30 -4.26 2.94
N ALA A 50 11.24 -3.33 2.96
CA ALA A 50 12.03 -2.94 1.79
C ALA A 50 13.45 -3.50 1.91
N MET A 51 14.11 -3.72 0.77
CA MET A 51 15.51 -4.15 0.73
C MET A 51 16.41 -2.93 0.54
N ARG A 52 17.08 -2.49 1.60
CA ARG A 52 17.99 -1.35 1.55
C ARG A 52 19.39 -1.78 1.20
N LYS A 53 20.02 -1.10 0.22
CA LYS A 53 21.44 -1.29 -0.08
C LYS A 53 22.30 -0.79 1.08
N VAL A 54 23.20 -1.64 1.56
CA VAL A 54 24.17 -1.26 2.59
C VAL A 54 25.26 -0.40 1.97
N ARG A 55 25.55 0.76 2.59
CA ARG A 55 26.48 1.74 2.02
C ARG A 55 27.88 1.16 1.93
N GLY A 56 28.45 1.18 0.73
CA GLY A 56 29.80 0.67 0.48
C GLY A 56 29.88 -0.85 0.32
N GLU A 57 28.75 -1.56 0.31
CA GLU A 57 28.68 -3.00 0.13
C GLU A 57 27.73 -3.36 -1.03
N ASP A 58 27.96 -4.51 -1.66
CA ASP A 58 27.05 -5.07 -2.67
C ASP A 58 26.04 -6.04 -2.05
N ARG A 59 25.51 -5.67 -0.87
CA ARG A 59 24.48 -6.43 -0.17
C ARG A 59 23.29 -5.55 0.16
N HIS A 60 22.14 -6.19 0.31
CA HIS A 60 20.90 -5.55 0.72
C HIS A 60 20.42 -6.18 2.01
N GLU A 61 19.92 -5.36 2.91
CA GLU A 61 19.34 -5.78 4.19
C GLU A 61 17.87 -5.38 4.25
N PRO A 62 17.00 -6.22 4.82
CA PRO A 62 15.60 -5.86 5.03
C PRO A 62 15.50 -4.72 6.04
N GLU A 63 14.63 -3.76 5.74
CA GLU A 63 14.28 -2.69 6.66
C GLU A 63 12.78 -2.43 6.65
N LEU A 64 12.28 -1.89 7.77
CA LEU A 64 10.90 -1.46 7.87
C LEU A 64 10.75 -0.08 7.21
N ALA A 65 9.98 -0.02 6.12
CA ALA A 65 9.74 1.20 5.37
C ALA A 65 8.25 1.55 5.34
N LYS A 66 7.91 2.84 5.44
CA LYS A 66 6.52 3.29 5.27
C LYS A 66 6.03 2.92 3.88
N ARG A 67 4.79 2.48 3.78
CA ARG A 67 4.13 2.21 2.51
C ARG A 67 4.07 3.50 1.70
N PRO A 68 4.50 3.49 0.42
CA PRO A 68 4.42 4.68 -0.42
C PRO A 68 2.96 5.04 -0.71
N ALA A 69 2.67 6.34 -0.80
CA ALA A 69 1.37 6.80 -1.27
C ALA A 69 1.14 6.40 -2.74
N CYS A 70 -0.11 6.13 -3.11
CA CYS A 70 -0.47 5.98 -4.51
C CYS A 70 -0.17 7.26 -5.29
N GLY A 71 0.57 7.15 -6.39
CA GLY A 71 0.94 8.29 -7.25
C GLY A 71 -0.16 8.75 -8.21
N ALA A 72 -1.36 8.16 -8.12
CA ALA A 72 -2.49 8.49 -8.97
C ALA A 72 -2.94 9.94 -8.77
N LYS A 73 -3.49 10.53 -9.83
CA LYS A 73 -3.98 11.89 -9.85
C LYS A 73 -5.39 11.93 -10.41
N VAL A 74 -6.22 12.76 -9.79
CA VAL A 74 -7.60 13.03 -10.18
C VAL A 74 -7.72 14.52 -10.49
N ALA A 75 -8.34 14.84 -11.62
CA ALA A 75 -8.63 16.20 -12.04
C ALA A 75 -10.11 16.32 -12.44
N VAL A 76 -10.74 17.44 -12.10
CA VAL A 76 -12.13 17.74 -12.42
C VAL A 76 -12.17 18.91 -13.39
N SER A 77 -12.99 18.82 -14.44
CA SER A 77 -13.24 19.89 -15.40
C SER A 77 -14.70 19.87 -15.79
N GLY A 78 -15.49 20.79 -15.21
CA GLY A 78 -16.96 20.71 -15.26
C GLY A 78 -17.41 19.34 -14.75
N ARG A 79 -18.15 18.63 -15.59
CA ARG A 79 -18.69 17.29 -15.29
C ARG A 79 -17.82 16.11 -15.69
N THR A 80 -16.56 16.39 -16.06
CA THR A 80 -15.61 15.34 -16.45
C THR A 80 -14.54 15.17 -15.38
N ILE A 81 -14.39 13.94 -14.91
CA ILE A 81 -13.30 13.52 -14.03
C ILE A 81 -12.25 12.80 -14.89
N SER A 82 -11.00 13.24 -14.80
CA SER A 82 -9.85 12.63 -15.49
C SER A 82 -8.88 12.01 -14.50
N LEU A 83 -8.51 10.75 -14.74
CA LEU A 83 -7.60 9.97 -13.92
C LEU A 83 -6.26 9.77 -14.65
N SER A 84 -5.15 10.00 -13.96
CA SER A 84 -3.81 9.81 -14.52
C SER A 84 -2.83 9.24 -13.50
N ARG A 85 -1.70 8.71 -13.99
CA ARG A 85 -0.66 8.07 -13.15
C ARG A 85 -1.17 6.93 -12.26
N ILE A 86 -2.22 6.26 -12.68
CA ILE A 86 -2.75 5.08 -11.98
C ILE A 86 -1.72 3.96 -12.10
N PRO A 87 -1.23 3.39 -10.97
CA PRO A 87 -0.33 2.24 -11.01
C PRO A 87 -0.94 1.07 -11.81
N ALA A 88 -0.09 0.31 -12.49
CA ALA A 88 -0.54 -0.88 -13.21
C ALA A 88 -1.10 -1.91 -12.22
N GLY A 89 -2.22 -2.54 -12.57
CA GLY A 89 -2.90 -3.51 -11.69
C GLY A 89 -3.76 -2.90 -10.59
N SER A 90 -3.87 -1.57 -10.51
CA SER A 90 -4.83 -0.93 -9.60
C SER A 90 -6.27 -1.22 -10.00
N THR A 91 -7.14 -1.28 -9.00
CA THR A 91 -8.59 -1.19 -9.18
C THR A 91 -9.07 0.22 -8.86
N VAL A 92 -10.10 0.68 -9.57
CA VAL A 92 -10.68 2.01 -9.38
C VAL A 92 -12.18 1.88 -9.23
N THR A 93 -12.74 2.55 -8.24
CA THR A 93 -14.19 2.65 -8.05
C THR A 93 -14.62 4.11 -7.87
N ALA A 94 -15.82 4.42 -8.35
CA ALA A 94 -16.51 5.66 -8.07
C ALA A 94 -17.72 5.36 -7.18
N THR A 95 -17.96 6.17 -6.16
CA THR A 95 -19.15 6.08 -5.31
C THR A 95 -19.92 7.39 -5.38
N LEU A 96 -21.18 7.32 -5.80
CA LEU A 96 -22.14 8.42 -5.90
C LEU A 96 -23.43 7.97 -5.20
N ASP A 97 -23.95 8.79 -4.29
CA ASP A 97 -25.18 8.50 -3.53
C ASP A 97 -25.21 7.10 -2.88
N GLY A 98 -24.04 6.62 -2.44
CA GLY A 98 -23.87 5.30 -1.83
C GLY A 98 -23.80 4.13 -2.83
N VAL A 99 -23.93 4.38 -4.13
CA VAL A 99 -23.76 3.38 -5.19
C VAL A 99 -22.31 3.37 -5.66
N THR A 100 -21.64 2.23 -5.50
CA THR A 100 -20.25 2.05 -5.94
C THR A 100 -20.19 1.31 -7.28
N VAL A 101 -19.49 1.89 -8.25
CA VAL A 101 -19.29 1.33 -9.60
C VAL A 101 -17.80 1.22 -9.93
N PRO A 102 -17.37 0.16 -10.64
CA PRO A 102 -16.01 0.07 -11.14
C PRO A 102 -15.78 1.08 -12.27
N VAL A 103 -14.60 1.69 -12.29
CA VAL A 103 -14.17 2.63 -13.32
C VAL A 103 -13.10 1.95 -14.17
N THR A 104 -13.45 1.66 -15.43
CA THR A 104 -12.52 1.04 -16.39
C THR A 104 -11.80 2.07 -17.23
N ASP A 105 -12.45 3.21 -17.50
CA ASP A 105 -11.90 4.28 -18.31
C ASP A 105 -11.18 5.32 -17.46
N ARG A 106 -10.17 5.96 -18.04
CA ARG A 106 -9.44 7.06 -17.38
C ARG A 106 -10.22 8.37 -17.35
N LYS A 107 -11.46 8.36 -17.85
CA LYS A 107 -12.38 9.49 -17.86
C LYS A 107 -13.74 9.01 -17.40
N ILE A 108 -14.37 9.79 -16.54
CA ILE A 108 -15.72 9.57 -16.06
C ILE A 108 -16.49 10.84 -16.40
N GLU A 109 -17.62 10.67 -17.08
CA GLU A 109 -18.57 11.75 -17.34
C GLU A 109 -19.75 11.57 -16.39
N VAL A 110 -20.19 12.66 -15.79
CA VAL A 110 -21.28 12.68 -14.81
C VAL A 110 -22.41 13.50 -15.39
N ASP A 111 -23.62 12.95 -15.39
CA ASP A 111 -24.77 13.64 -15.98
C ASP A 111 -25.28 14.78 -15.08
N GLU A 112 -25.23 14.57 -13.75
CA GLU A 112 -25.74 15.47 -12.73
C GLU A 112 -24.64 15.96 -11.79
N PRO A 113 -24.73 17.20 -11.27
CA PRO A 113 -23.82 17.70 -10.26
C PRO A 113 -23.99 16.92 -8.95
N GLY A 114 -22.91 16.82 -8.17
CA GLY A 114 -22.95 16.17 -6.86
C GLY A 114 -21.61 15.65 -6.37
N ALA A 115 -21.65 15.11 -5.15
CA ALA A 115 -20.48 14.58 -4.46
C ALA A 115 -20.12 13.18 -4.98
N ILE A 116 -18.87 13.00 -5.42
CA ILE A 116 -18.35 11.73 -5.90
C ILE A 116 -17.09 11.37 -5.14
N LYS A 117 -17.02 10.12 -4.67
CA LYS A 117 -15.83 9.55 -4.07
C LYS A 117 -15.13 8.61 -5.04
N ILE A 118 -13.90 8.93 -5.44
CA ILE A 118 -13.05 8.04 -6.22
C ILE A 118 -12.10 7.31 -5.27
N THR A 119 -12.14 5.97 -5.29
CA THR A 119 -11.21 5.12 -4.56
C THR A 119 -10.31 4.37 -5.54
N ILE A 120 -9.01 4.48 -5.36
CA ILE A 120 -7.98 3.83 -6.17
C ILE A 120 -7.22 2.89 -5.25
N THR A 121 -7.43 1.58 -5.41
CA THR A 121 -6.73 0.55 -4.64
C THR A 121 -5.58 0.00 -5.50
N PRO A 122 -4.33 0.46 -5.28
CA PRO A 122 -3.17 0.01 -6.02
C PRO A 122 -2.69 -1.37 -5.55
N PRO A 123 -1.84 -2.06 -6.34
CA PRO A 123 -1.13 -3.22 -5.84
C PRO A 123 -0.25 -2.86 -4.65
N TRP A 124 0.07 -3.86 -3.84
CA TRP A 124 1.09 -3.74 -2.79
C TRP A 124 2.43 -3.25 -3.39
N PRO A 125 3.21 -2.39 -2.71
CA PRO A 125 3.07 -1.91 -1.32
C PRO A 125 2.30 -0.59 -1.16
N PHE A 126 1.73 -0.03 -2.23
CA PHE A 126 1.16 1.32 -2.19
C PHE A 126 -0.08 1.41 -1.29
N VAL A 127 -0.25 2.54 -0.62
CA VAL A 127 -1.46 2.85 0.15
C VAL A 127 -2.58 3.25 -0.81
N GLU A 128 -3.81 2.88 -0.47
CA GLU A 128 -5.02 3.31 -1.18
C GLU A 128 -5.12 4.85 -1.29
N ALA A 129 -5.61 5.33 -2.42
CA ALA A 129 -5.92 6.74 -2.64
C ALA A 129 -7.43 6.93 -2.61
N VAL A 130 -7.92 7.81 -1.74
CA VAL A 130 -9.34 8.20 -1.68
C VAL A 130 -9.44 9.69 -2.01
N HIS A 131 -10.32 10.03 -2.94
CA HIS A 131 -10.57 11.40 -3.38
C HIS A 131 -12.05 11.72 -3.28
N ASP A 132 -12.41 12.62 -2.37
CA ASP A 132 -13.74 13.20 -2.30
C ASP A 132 -13.78 14.43 -3.23
N LEU A 133 -14.70 14.41 -4.20
CA LEU A 133 -14.85 15.41 -5.26
C LEU A 133 -16.24 16.01 -5.22
N GLU A 134 -16.35 17.28 -5.57
CA GLU A 134 -17.62 17.96 -5.84
C GLU A 134 -17.67 18.31 -7.33
N ILE A 135 -18.74 17.89 -8.02
CA ILE A 135 -18.95 18.16 -9.45
C ILE A 135 -20.04 19.23 -9.61
N GLU A 136 -19.74 20.27 -10.39
CA GLU A 136 -20.65 21.40 -10.72
C GLU A 136 -21.26 21.29 -12.14
#